data_AF-A0A260VZS8-F1
#
_entry.id   AF-A0A260VZS8-F1
#
_cell.length_a   1.000
_cell.length_b   1.000
_cell.length_c   1.000
_cell.angle_alpha   90.00
_cell.angle_beta   90.00
_cell.angle_gamma   90.00
#
_symmetry.space_group_name_H-M   'P 1'
#
loop_
_entity.id
_entity.type
_entity.pdbx_description
1 polymer ?
#
loop_
_entity_poly.entity_id
_entity_poly.type
_entity_poly.pdbx_seq_one_letter_code
_entity_poly.pdbx_strand_id
1 'polypeptide(L)'
;MGAYWRREISARQLRVLVEHLPPGSALHRARNDGQQWTNVEALLWQLLHYLKILDQRLVWHRGKRPKWPKWLQFPWSRDAVQLGDRGGATTEEVLAYLKSIGPQQQAK
;
A
#
# COMPACT_ATOMS: atom_id res chain seq x y z
N MET A 1 -13.73 -20.92 23.88
CA MET A 1 -14.64 -22.03 23.46
C MET A 1 -15.57 -21.53 22.36
N GLY A 2 -15.60 -22.19 21.20
CA GLY A 2 -16.37 -21.72 20.03
C GLY A 2 -17.89 -21.96 20.14
N ALA A 3 -18.70 -21.16 19.42
CA ALA A 3 -20.17 -21.15 19.49
C ALA A 3 -20.86 -22.52 19.26
N TYR A 4 -20.26 -23.38 18.44
CA TYR A 4 -20.75 -24.76 18.23
C TYR A 4 -20.68 -25.60 19.52
N TRP A 5 -19.57 -25.50 20.25
CA TRP A 5 -19.39 -26.22 21.52
C TRP A 5 -20.31 -25.70 22.63
N ARG A 6 -20.79 -24.45 22.50
CA ARG A 6 -21.81 -23.86 23.37
C ARG A 6 -23.25 -24.21 22.97
N ARG A 7 -23.46 -25.01 21.92
CA ARG A 7 -24.77 -25.35 21.33
C ARG A 7 -25.58 -24.14 20.82
N GLU A 8 -24.91 -23.03 20.51
CA GLU A 8 -25.55 -21.82 19.98
C GLU A 8 -25.82 -21.92 18.47
N ILE A 9 -25.10 -22.78 17.76
CA ILE A 9 -25.23 -23.00 16.31
C ILE A 9 -25.25 -24.50 15.99
N SER A 10 -26.02 -24.88 14.97
CA SER A 10 -26.10 -26.26 14.49
C SER A 10 -24.90 -26.66 13.62
N ALA A 11 -24.65 -27.97 13.49
CA ALA A 11 -23.59 -28.50 12.62
C ALA A 11 -23.78 -28.09 11.15
N ARG A 12 -25.03 -27.99 10.68
CA ARG A 12 -25.34 -27.56 9.31
C ARG A 12 -25.00 -26.09 9.09
N GLN A 13 -25.30 -25.22 10.07
CA GLN A 13 -24.93 -23.81 10.04
C GLN A 13 -23.42 -23.62 10.11
N LEU A 14 -22.72 -24.40 10.96
CA LEU A 14 -21.25 -24.38 11.01
C LEU A 14 -20.66 -24.75 9.65
N ARG A 15 -21.19 -25.79 8.99
CA ARG A 15 -20.73 -26.23 7.68
C ARG A 15 -20.90 -25.14 6.62
N VAL A 16 -22.07 -24.50 6.57
CA VAL A 16 -22.33 -23.38 5.65
C VAL A 16 -21.37 -22.22 5.91
N LEU A 17 -21.13 -21.89 7.19
CA LEU A 17 -20.17 -20.86 7.55
C LEU A 17 -18.75 -21.24 7.11
N VAL A 18 -18.30 -22.48 7.30
CA VAL A 18 -16.94 -22.89 6.89
C VAL A 18 -16.78 -22.95 5.37
N GLU A 19 -17.74 -23.52 4.66
CA GLU A 19 -17.65 -23.80 3.22
C GLU A 19 -17.93 -22.57 2.34
N HIS A 20 -18.73 -21.60 2.83
CA HIS A 20 -19.10 -20.39 2.08
C HIS A 20 -18.50 -19.10 2.66
N LEU A 21 -17.44 -19.18 3.46
CA LEU A 21 -16.74 -17.98 3.89
C LEU A 21 -16.15 -17.26 2.66
N PRO A 22 -16.34 -15.93 2.55
CA PRO A 22 -15.75 -15.17 1.48
C PRO A 22 -14.22 -15.31 1.44
N PRO A 23 -13.60 -15.22 0.25
CA PRO A 23 -12.15 -15.14 0.12
C PRO A 23 -11.64 -13.95 0.95
N GLY A 24 -10.57 -14.17 1.72
CA GLY A 24 -10.06 -13.20 2.70
C GLY A 24 -10.64 -13.30 4.11
N SER A 25 -11.52 -14.27 4.41
CA SER A 25 -12.05 -14.52 5.76
C SER A 25 -10.97 -14.85 6.81
N ALA A 26 -11.33 -14.79 8.10
CA ALA A 26 -10.41 -15.13 9.19
C ALA A 26 -9.83 -16.56 9.08
N LEU A 27 -10.64 -17.52 8.60
CA LEU A 27 -10.20 -18.89 8.33
C LEU A 27 -9.18 -18.92 7.18
N HIS A 28 -9.44 -18.17 6.11
CA HIS A 28 -8.52 -18.05 4.98
C HIS A 28 -7.17 -17.47 5.44
N ARG A 29 -7.20 -16.38 6.21
CA ARG A 29 -5.99 -15.76 6.78
C ARG A 29 -5.23 -16.70 7.70
N ALA A 30 -5.91 -17.45 8.54
CA ALA A 30 -5.28 -18.44 9.42
C ALA A 30 -4.56 -19.55 8.64
N ARG A 31 -5.05 -19.90 7.44
CA ARG A 31 -4.41 -20.87 6.54
C ARG A 31 -3.28 -20.29 5.69
N ASN A 32 -3.19 -18.96 5.60
CA ASN A 32 -2.27 -18.26 4.72
C ASN A 32 -1.26 -17.41 5.52
N ASP A 33 -0.83 -17.90 6.69
CA ASP A 33 0.11 -17.23 7.60
C ASP A 33 -0.26 -15.77 7.96
N GLY A 34 -1.56 -15.51 8.10
CA GLY A 34 -2.09 -14.17 8.37
C GLY A 34 -2.19 -13.27 7.15
N GLN A 35 -1.79 -13.73 5.96
CA GLN A 35 -1.92 -12.97 4.73
C GLN A 35 -3.38 -12.79 4.35
N GLN A 36 -3.74 -11.53 4.10
CA GLN A 36 -5.11 -11.15 3.77
C GLN A 36 -5.44 -11.40 2.30
N TRP A 37 -4.42 -11.51 1.46
CA TRP A 37 -4.54 -11.62 0.03
C TRP A 37 -4.45 -13.06 -0.43
N THR A 38 -5.25 -13.39 -1.44
CA THR A 38 -5.10 -14.63 -2.18
C THR A 38 -4.01 -14.46 -3.24
N ASN A 39 -3.66 -15.57 -3.91
CA ASN A 39 -2.66 -15.54 -4.98
C ASN A 39 -3.05 -14.60 -6.12
N VAL A 40 -4.35 -14.37 -6.34
CA VAL A 40 -4.82 -13.48 -7.41
C VAL A 40 -4.47 -12.03 -7.10
N GLU A 41 -4.78 -11.54 -5.90
CA GLU A 41 -4.43 -10.16 -5.52
C GLU A 41 -2.91 -9.96 -5.49
N ALA A 42 -2.16 -10.96 -5.01
CA ALA A 42 -0.70 -10.93 -5.02
C ALA A 42 -0.13 -10.83 -6.46
N LEU A 43 -0.67 -11.59 -7.40
CA LEU A 43 -0.25 -11.59 -8.79
C LEU A 43 -0.62 -10.27 -9.50
N LEU A 44 -1.82 -9.75 -9.24
CA LEU A 44 -2.24 -8.43 -9.76
C LEU A 44 -1.33 -7.31 -9.24
N TRP A 45 -0.91 -7.39 -7.97
CA TRP A 45 0.03 -6.44 -7.41
C TRP A 45 1.41 -6.49 -8.09
N GLN A 46 1.93 -7.70 -8.34
CA GLN A 46 3.16 -7.89 -9.10
C GLN A 46 3.05 -7.31 -10.53
N LEU A 47 1.95 -7.60 -11.23
CA LEU A 47 1.71 -7.06 -12.57
C LEU A 47 1.71 -5.53 -12.58
N LEU A 48 1.03 -4.90 -11.62
CA LEU A 48 0.98 -3.44 -11.52
C LEU A 48 2.37 -2.84 -11.32
N HIS A 49 3.21 -3.46 -10.49
CA HIS A 49 4.60 -3.02 -10.31
C HIS A 49 5.43 -3.14 -11.59
N TYR A 50 5.34 -4.26 -12.30
CA TYR A 50 6.06 -4.44 -13.57
C TYR A 50 5.58 -3.46 -14.64
N LEU A 51 4.29 -3.13 -14.68
CA LEU A 51 3.77 -2.07 -15.56
C LEU A 51 4.40 -0.70 -15.25
N LYS A 52 4.58 -0.36 -13.97
CA LYS A 52 5.29 0.88 -13.59
C LYS A 52 6.76 0.86 -14.03
N ILE A 53 7.43 -0.29 -13.97
CA ILE A 53 8.80 -0.44 -14.49
C ILE A 53 8.82 -0.20 -16.01
N LEU A 54 7.88 -0.80 -16.74
CA LEU A 54 7.78 -0.64 -18.20
C LEU A 54 7.53 0.82 -18.61
N ASP A 55 6.67 1.54 -17.88
CA ASP A 55 6.42 2.97 -18.07
C ASP A 55 7.71 3.79 -17.88
N GLN A 56 8.48 3.52 -16.83
CA GLN A 56 9.77 4.19 -16.61
C GLN A 56 10.83 3.83 -17.66
N ARG A 57 10.78 2.61 -18.20
CA ARG A 57 11.66 2.21 -19.31
C ARG A 57 11.34 3.01 -20.59
N LEU A 58 10.07 3.28 -20.86
CA LEU A 58 9.67 4.18 -21.95
C LEU A 58 10.20 5.61 -21.75
N VAL A 59 10.19 6.12 -20.50
CA VAL A 59 10.80 7.41 -20.16
C VAL A 59 12.31 7.41 -20.42
N TRP A 60 13.02 6.32 -20.10
CA TRP A 60 14.44 6.15 -20.44
C TRP A 60 14.66 6.31 -21.94
N HIS A 61 13.89 5.60 -22.76
CA HIS A 61 14.02 5.64 -24.22
C HIS A 61 13.78 7.04 -24.81
N ARG A 62 13.07 7.93 -24.09
CA ARG A 62 12.87 9.34 -24.45
C ARG A 62 14.01 10.26 -23.98
N GLY A 63 15.13 9.70 -23.51
CA GLY A 63 16.32 10.46 -23.09
C GLY A 63 16.21 11.12 -21.72
N LYS A 64 15.17 10.81 -20.94
CA LYS A 64 15.01 11.32 -19.56
C LYS A 64 15.47 10.27 -18.56
N ARG A 65 16.12 10.70 -17.47
CA ARG A 65 16.55 9.80 -16.40
C ARG A 65 15.32 9.20 -15.70
N PRO A 66 15.09 7.88 -15.76
CA PRO A 66 13.91 7.27 -15.17
C PRO A 66 14.05 7.15 -13.66
N LYS A 67 12.91 7.24 -12.97
CA LYS A 67 12.80 6.95 -11.54
C LYS A 67 12.18 5.58 -11.38
N TRP A 68 13.02 4.56 -11.18
CA TRP A 68 12.55 3.21 -10.98
C TRP A 68 11.61 3.13 -9.75
N PRO A 69 10.42 2.53 -9.91
CA PRO A 69 9.50 2.35 -8.79
C PRO A 69 10.11 1.36 -7.80
N LYS A 70 10.04 1.67 -6.50
CA LYS A 70 10.41 0.73 -5.44
C LYS A 70 9.33 -0.32 -5.27
N TRP A 71 9.72 -1.53 -4.91
CA TRP A 71 8.77 -2.57 -4.54
C TRP A 71 8.15 -2.21 -3.18
N LEU A 72 6.85 -1.94 -3.18
CA LEU A 72 6.09 -1.66 -1.97
C LEU A 72 5.47 -2.96 -1.45
N GLN A 73 5.42 -3.12 -0.13
CA GLN A 73 4.80 -4.29 0.49
C GLN A 73 3.30 -4.34 0.17
N PHE A 74 2.64 -3.18 0.14
CA PHE A 74 1.23 -3.05 -0.22
C PHE A 74 1.00 -1.89 -1.22
N PRO A 75 -0.09 -1.89 -1.99
CA PRO A 75 -0.39 -0.84 -2.96
C PRO A 75 -0.59 0.52 -2.33
N TRP A 76 -1.18 0.52 -1.13
CA TRP A 76 -1.46 1.70 -0.34
C TRP A 76 -0.35 2.02 0.66
N SER A 77 0.70 1.19 0.77
CA SER A 77 1.84 1.57 1.60
C SER A 77 2.52 2.75 0.93
N ARG A 78 2.51 3.89 1.61
CA ARG A 78 3.23 5.08 1.15
C ARG A 78 4.71 4.85 1.45
N ASP A 79 5.58 5.15 0.48
CA ASP A 79 6.97 5.42 0.80
C ASP A 79 6.97 6.48 1.90
N ALA A 80 7.71 6.27 2.98
CA ALA A 80 7.65 7.04 4.23
C ALA A 80 7.91 8.56 4.08
N VAL A 81 8.21 9.05 2.88
CA VAL A 81 8.37 10.47 2.57
C VAL A 81 7.02 11.03 2.13
N GLN A 82 6.24 11.51 3.10
CA GLN A 82 5.06 12.32 2.82
C GLN A 82 5.52 13.63 2.16
N LEU A 83 4.91 14.00 1.04
CA LEU A 83 5.12 15.32 0.45
C LEU A 83 4.62 16.38 1.46
N GLY A 84 5.53 17.19 1.99
CA GLY A 84 5.24 18.13 3.10
C GLY A 84 5.65 17.64 4.48
N ASP A 85 6.32 16.49 4.59
CA ASP A 85 6.99 16.07 5.82
C ASP A 85 8.18 16.98 6.12
N ARG A 86 8.20 17.53 7.33
CA ARG A 86 9.22 18.48 7.80
C ARG A 86 10.38 17.75 8.50
N GLY A 87 10.28 16.43 8.65
CA GLY A 87 11.21 15.66 9.48
C GLY A 87 11.22 16.21 10.91
N GLY A 88 12.38 16.61 11.39
CA GLY A 88 12.56 17.28 12.69
C GLY A 88 12.55 18.81 12.65
N ALA A 89 12.38 19.43 11.49
CA ALA A 89 12.43 20.88 11.33
C ALA A 89 11.11 21.54 11.75
N THR A 90 11.20 22.70 12.39
CA THR A 90 10.03 23.48 12.76
C THR A 90 9.41 24.16 11.54
N THR A 91 8.11 24.50 11.62
CA THR A 91 7.41 25.18 10.51
C THR A 91 8.11 26.47 10.07
N GLU A 92 8.72 27.17 11.01
CA GLU A 92 9.40 28.45 10.80
C GLU A 92 10.69 28.28 9.99
N GLU A 93 11.48 27.25 10.29
CA GLU A 93 12.70 26.91 9.56
C GLU A 93 12.39 26.52 8.11
N VAL A 94 11.34 25.73 7.90
CA VAL A 94 10.91 25.34 6.55
C VAL A 94 10.45 26.56 5.76
N LEU A 95 9.69 27.48 6.37
CA LEU A 95 9.26 28.72 5.71
C LEU A 95 10.43 29.66 5.41
N ALA A 96 11.41 29.76 6.30
CA ALA A 96 12.63 30.54 6.07
C ALA A 96 13.43 29.99 4.88
N TYR A 97 13.61 28.66 4.83
CA TYR A 97 14.27 27.99 3.70
C TYR A 97 13.51 28.20 2.38
N LEU A 98 12.19 28.02 2.38
CA LEU A 98 11.36 28.26 1.19
C LEU A 98 11.43 29.71 0.70
N LYS A 99 11.47 30.70 1.62
CA LYS A 99 11.66 32.11 1.27
C LYS A 99 13.04 32.38 0.67
N SER A 100 14.08 31.66 1.10
CA SER A 100 15.44 31.80 0.56
C SER A 100 15.58 31.28 -0.88
N ILE A 101 14.77 30.30 -1.27
CA ILE A 101 14.77 29.69 -2.62
C ILE A 101 13.72 30.33 -3.53
N GLY A 102 12.72 30.99 -2.95
CA GLY A 102 11.71 31.73 -3.70
C GLY A 102 12.33 32.85 -4.55
N PRO A 103 11.70 33.21 -5.67
CA PRO A 103 12.16 34.32 -6.51
C PRO A 103 12.28 35.58 -5.63
N GLN A 104 13.46 36.22 -5.65
CA GLN A 104 13.68 37.47 -4.92
C GLN A 104 12.57 38.44 -5.31
N GLN A 105 11.73 38.81 -4.34
CA GLN A 105 10.75 39.86 -4.54
C GLN A 105 11.54 41.13 -4.86
N GLN A 106 11.66 41.46 -6.14
CA GLN A 106 12.19 42.73 -6.60
C GLN A 106 11.25 43.79 -6.01
N ALA A 107 11.77 44.51 -5.01
CA ALA A 107 11.10 45.63 -4.40
C ALA A 107 10.81 46.69 -5.47
N LYS A 108 9.55 47.13 -5.55
CA LYS A 108 9.19 48.38 -6.21
C LYS A 108 9.35 49.52 -5.22
#